data_AF-A0A3C1YH87-F1
#
_entry.id   AF-A0A3C1YH87-F1
#
_cell.length_a   1.000
_cell.length_b   1.000
_cell.length_c   1.000
_cell.angle_alpha   90.00
_cell.angle_beta   90.00
_cell.angle_gamma   90.00
#
_symmetry.space_group_name_H-M   'P 1'
#
loop_
_entity.id
_entity.type
_entity.pdbx_description
1 polymer ?
#
loop_
_entity_poly.entity_id
_entity_poly.type
_entity_poly.pdbx_seq_one_letter_code
_entity_poly.pdbx_strand_id
1 'polypeptide(L)'
;AKHVEVQILGDKTGKVISILDRDCSVQRKNQKLIEECPAPYISEKVRRALHESAIKIAECVEYVTVGTVEFLVNGDDFYFLEMNTRLQVEHSVTEMVSGIDIVKWQIRTAAGVPIEFSKYDIRNDFSAIECRICAEDPVTMRPSTGKIELLNIPGGMNVRFDGALYNGLVISPFYDSMLGKLVVAARTREEAIRKMKCALSELVIVGVSTNRDLHMKIMENENFISGRYTTDFCQKLMEKHEA
;
A
#
# COMPACT_ATOMS: atom_id res chain seq x y z
N ALA A 1 2.41 10.73 -14.39
CA ALA A 1 3.47 10.46 -13.40
C ALA A 1 3.07 9.25 -12.55
N LYS A 2 4.04 8.57 -11.95
CA LYS A 2 3.82 7.61 -10.87
C LYS A 2 3.84 8.34 -9.54
N HIS A 3 2.99 7.91 -8.60
CA HIS A 3 3.06 8.30 -7.20
C HIS A 3 3.93 7.26 -6.50
N VAL A 4 5.16 7.64 -6.14
CA VAL A 4 6.09 6.78 -5.42
C VAL A 4 6.41 7.40 -4.08
N GLU A 5 6.44 6.60 -3.04
CA GLU A 5 6.70 7.07 -1.69
C GLU A 5 7.73 6.20 -0.98
N VAL A 6 8.49 6.80 -0.06
CA VAL A 6 9.58 6.14 0.67
C VAL A 6 9.27 6.14 2.16
N GLN A 7 9.24 4.96 2.77
CA GLN A 7 9.09 4.81 4.21
C GLN A 7 10.36 5.29 4.91
N ILE A 8 10.20 6.10 5.96
CA ILE A 8 11.28 6.56 6.82
C ILE A 8 11.05 6.09 8.26
N LEU A 9 12.15 5.80 8.96
CA LEU A 9 12.20 5.59 10.41
C LEU A 9 13.37 6.42 10.98
N GLY A 10 13.07 7.27 11.96
CA GLY A 10 14.07 8.08 12.68
C GLY A 10 14.03 7.83 14.19
N ASP A 11 15.15 8.06 14.87
CA ASP A 11 15.26 7.95 16.32
C ASP A 11 15.79 9.23 17.00
N LYS A 12 15.78 9.23 18.34
CA LYS A 12 16.20 10.38 19.15
C LYS A 12 17.72 10.59 19.20
N THR A 13 18.52 9.70 18.58
CA THR A 13 19.96 9.89 18.42
C THR A 13 20.30 10.71 17.18
N GLY A 14 19.29 11.03 16.36
CA GLY A 14 19.45 11.70 15.07
C GLY A 14 19.66 10.74 13.91
N LYS A 15 19.60 9.41 14.15
CA LYS A 15 19.72 8.42 13.08
C LYS A 15 18.41 8.32 12.31
N VAL A 16 18.49 8.39 10.99
CA VAL A 16 17.37 8.21 10.05
C VAL A 16 17.71 7.12 9.05
N ILE A 17 16.74 6.25 8.75
CA ILE A 17 16.85 5.23 7.70
C ILE A 17 15.61 5.26 6.79
N SER A 18 15.77 4.82 5.54
CA SER A 18 14.65 4.50 4.66
C SER A 18 14.39 3.00 4.62
N ILE A 19 13.13 2.60 4.45
CA ILE A 19 12.68 1.20 4.43
C ILE A 19 11.86 0.95 3.15
N LEU A 20 12.57 0.68 2.05
CA LEU A 20 11.95 0.42 0.73
C LEU A 20 11.06 1.56 0.21
N ASP A 21 10.63 1.42 -1.04
CA ASP A 21 9.72 2.30 -1.74
C ASP A 21 8.37 1.60 -2.01
N ARG A 22 7.30 2.39 -2.17
CA ARG A 22 5.97 1.91 -2.56
C ARG A 22 5.46 2.67 -3.77
N ASP A 23 4.77 1.99 -4.68
CA ASP A 23 3.98 2.63 -5.74
C ASP A 23 2.51 2.70 -5.29
N CYS A 24 1.97 3.90 -5.30
CA CYS A 24 0.59 4.22 -4.92
C CYS A 24 -0.19 4.86 -6.09
N SER A 25 0.26 4.63 -7.33
CA SER A 25 -0.31 5.28 -8.51
C SER A 25 -1.71 4.77 -8.86
N VAL A 26 -2.10 3.58 -8.39
CA VAL A 26 -3.46 3.07 -8.61
C VAL A 26 -4.41 3.75 -7.63
N GLN A 27 -4.96 4.88 -8.07
CA GLN A 27 -5.82 5.73 -7.27
C GLN A 27 -7.05 6.21 -8.07
N ARG A 28 -8.12 6.56 -7.36
CA ARG A 28 -9.34 7.13 -7.93
C ARG A 28 -9.74 8.38 -7.15
N LYS A 29 -9.92 9.51 -7.83
CA LYS A 29 -10.24 10.80 -7.18
C LYS A 29 -9.29 11.11 -6.01
N ASN A 30 -8.00 10.85 -6.21
CA ASN A 30 -6.92 10.99 -5.23
C ASN A 30 -7.00 10.05 -4.00
N GLN A 31 -7.85 9.01 -4.06
CA GLN A 31 -7.89 7.94 -3.07
C GLN A 31 -7.12 6.73 -3.58
N LYS A 32 -6.04 6.35 -2.89
CA LYS A 32 -5.25 5.16 -3.18
C LYS A 32 -6.12 3.90 -3.03
N LEU A 33 -6.02 2.96 -3.98
CA LEU A 33 -6.82 1.73 -4.03
C LEU A 33 -5.97 0.47 -3.91
N ILE A 34 -4.82 0.48 -4.59
CA ILE A 34 -3.84 -0.60 -4.61
C ILE A 34 -2.46 0.00 -4.44
N GLU A 35 -1.68 -0.60 -3.56
CA GLU A 35 -0.32 -0.20 -3.23
C GLU A 35 0.59 -1.40 -3.35
N GLU A 36 1.81 -1.19 -3.84
CA GLU A 36 2.76 -2.28 -4.04
C GLU A 36 4.19 -1.90 -3.67
N CYS A 37 4.92 -2.87 -3.14
CA CYS A 37 6.30 -2.72 -2.67
C CYS A 37 7.17 -3.88 -3.22
N PRO A 38 8.38 -3.60 -3.72
CA PRO A 38 8.89 -2.28 -4.10
C PRO A 38 8.11 -1.66 -5.27
N ALA A 39 8.30 -0.36 -5.54
CA ALA A 39 7.63 0.28 -6.68
C ALA A 39 8.13 -0.34 -8.01
N PRO A 40 7.24 -0.78 -8.91
CA PRO A 40 7.65 -1.36 -10.18
C PRO A 40 8.03 -0.27 -11.18
N TYR A 41 8.86 -0.66 -12.14
CA TYR A 41 9.11 0.15 -13.33
C TYR A 41 9.73 1.53 -13.02
N ILE A 42 10.57 1.59 -11.99
CA ILE A 42 11.51 2.69 -11.73
C ILE A 42 12.95 2.17 -11.83
N SER A 43 13.85 2.99 -12.37
CA SER A 43 15.26 2.61 -12.49
C SER A 43 15.94 2.62 -11.12
N GLU A 44 16.94 1.76 -10.90
CA GLU A 44 17.72 1.76 -9.64
C GLU A 44 18.37 3.11 -9.35
N LYS A 45 18.72 3.86 -10.40
CA LYS A 45 19.24 5.22 -10.28
C LYS A 45 18.22 6.14 -9.62
N VAL A 46 16.98 6.14 -10.12
CA VAL A 46 15.87 6.94 -9.56
C VAL A 46 15.53 6.46 -8.16
N ARG A 47 15.39 5.14 -7.94
CA ARG A 47 15.09 4.58 -6.61
C ARG A 47 16.11 5.05 -5.57
N ARG A 48 17.41 4.93 -5.86
CA ARG A 48 18.46 5.40 -4.94
C ARG A 48 18.34 6.90 -4.65
N ALA A 49 18.07 7.72 -5.67
CA ALA A 49 17.92 9.15 -5.49
C ALA A 49 16.68 9.53 -4.64
N LEU A 50 15.56 8.79 -4.79
CA LEU A 50 14.36 8.95 -3.96
C LEU A 50 14.67 8.67 -2.49
N HIS A 51 15.32 7.53 -2.22
CA HIS A 51 15.71 7.14 -0.87
C HIS A 51 16.67 8.12 -0.21
N GLU A 52 17.71 8.56 -0.93
CA GLU A 52 18.66 9.55 -0.43
C GLU A 52 17.99 10.90 -0.14
N SER A 53 17.06 11.33 -1.01
CA SER A 53 16.31 12.57 -0.81
C SER A 53 15.37 12.49 0.38
N ALA A 54 14.67 11.35 0.56
CA ALA A 54 13.76 11.13 1.67
C ALA A 54 14.51 11.10 3.02
N ILE A 55 15.69 10.47 3.09
CA ILE A 55 16.55 10.51 4.27
C ILE A 55 16.99 11.94 4.57
N LYS A 56 17.50 12.68 3.57
CA LYS A 56 17.95 14.07 3.76
C LYS A 56 16.85 14.98 4.27
N ILE A 57 15.63 14.87 3.73
CA ILE A 57 14.47 15.64 4.19
C ILE A 57 14.20 15.37 5.68
N ALA A 58 14.19 14.10 6.07
CA ALA A 58 13.94 13.71 7.46
C ALA A 58 15.08 14.10 8.41
N GLU A 59 16.35 14.01 7.99
CA GLU A 59 17.51 14.48 8.76
C GLU A 59 17.46 16.00 8.98
N CYS A 60 17.09 16.79 7.96
CA CYS A 60 17.00 18.25 8.05
C CYS A 60 16.00 18.75 9.11
N VAL A 61 15.02 17.93 9.48
CA VAL A 61 13.98 18.27 10.47
C VAL A 61 14.12 17.46 11.76
N GLU A 62 15.25 16.78 11.95
CA GLU A 62 15.53 15.91 13.10
C GLU A 62 14.38 14.93 13.36
N TYR A 63 13.88 14.30 12.29
CA TYR A 63 12.65 13.52 12.32
C TYR A 63 12.77 12.29 13.23
N VAL A 64 11.74 12.05 14.06
CA VAL A 64 11.67 10.91 14.99
C VAL A 64 10.42 10.09 14.70
N THR A 65 10.50 8.78 14.92
CA THR A 65 9.46 7.77 14.67
C THR A 65 9.29 7.44 13.19
N VAL A 66 8.06 7.18 12.74
CA VAL A 66 7.75 6.73 11.39
C VAL A 66 7.19 7.87 10.57
N GLY A 67 7.58 7.94 9.30
CA GLY A 67 7.06 8.92 8.36
C GLY A 67 7.17 8.40 6.94
N THR A 68 6.55 9.08 5.99
CA THR A 68 6.70 8.75 4.57
C THR A 68 6.88 10.01 3.77
N VAL A 69 7.82 9.98 2.82
CA VAL A 69 8.06 11.07 1.88
C VAL A 69 7.50 10.66 0.53
N GLU A 70 6.56 11.44 0.03
CA GLU A 70 5.85 11.19 -1.23
C GLU A 70 6.49 11.98 -2.38
N PHE A 71 6.56 11.35 -3.56
CA PHE A 71 7.13 11.90 -4.77
C PHE A 71 6.25 11.61 -5.99
N LEU A 72 6.29 12.54 -6.95
CA LEU A 72 5.83 12.28 -8.31
C LEU A 72 7.02 11.93 -9.19
N VAL A 73 6.97 10.76 -9.84
CA VAL A 73 8.05 10.24 -10.71
C VAL A 73 7.59 10.26 -12.17
N ASN A 74 8.44 10.79 -13.06
CA ASN A 74 8.20 10.83 -14.49
C ASN A 74 9.49 10.52 -15.26
N GLY A 75 9.64 9.27 -15.71
CA GLY A 75 10.90 8.81 -16.32
C GLY A 75 12.03 8.80 -15.28
N ASP A 76 13.09 9.55 -15.56
CA ASP A 76 14.23 9.70 -14.65
C ASP A 76 14.12 10.91 -13.70
N ASP A 77 13.08 11.74 -13.87
CA ASP A 77 12.82 12.91 -13.02
C ASP A 77 11.86 12.56 -11.89
N PHE A 78 12.06 13.17 -10.72
CA PHE A 78 11.14 13.09 -9.60
C PHE A 78 11.03 14.41 -8.85
N TYR A 79 9.87 14.63 -8.23
CA TYR A 79 9.54 15.85 -7.51
C TYR A 79 8.94 15.51 -6.16
N PHE A 80 9.42 16.16 -5.10
CA PHE A 80 8.80 16.08 -3.77
C PHE A 80 7.35 16.56 -3.84
N LEU A 81 6.44 15.82 -3.21
CA LEU A 81 5.04 16.17 -3.11
C LEU A 81 4.70 16.58 -1.67
N GLU A 82 4.82 15.64 -0.73
CA GLU A 82 4.53 15.87 0.68
C GLU A 82 5.33 14.93 1.58
N MET A 83 5.31 15.21 2.88
CA MET A 83 5.78 14.29 3.90
C MET A 83 4.66 14.00 4.87
N ASN A 84 4.21 12.74 4.91
CA ASN A 84 3.26 12.25 5.89
C ASN A 84 4.00 11.98 7.20
N THR A 85 3.75 12.81 8.22
CA THR A 85 4.41 12.72 9.53
C THR A 85 3.75 11.71 10.48
N ARG A 86 3.31 10.58 9.93
CA ARG A 86 2.54 9.54 10.62
C ARG A 86 2.68 8.20 9.89
N LEU A 87 2.20 7.14 10.54
CA LEU A 87 1.98 5.85 9.89
C LEU A 87 0.92 6.00 8.76
N GLN A 88 1.16 5.32 7.65
CA GLN A 88 0.23 5.24 6.52
C GLN A 88 -0.50 3.90 6.48
N VAL A 89 -1.59 3.83 5.71
CA VAL A 89 -2.45 2.64 5.61
C VAL A 89 -1.63 1.47 5.03
N GLU A 90 -0.86 1.77 4.00
CA GLU A 90 -0.05 0.91 3.14
C GLU A 90 1.32 0.52 3.73
N HIS A 91 1.59 0.79 5.01
CA HIS A 91 2.85 0.35 5.65
C HIS A 91 3.03 -1.18 5.60
N SER A 92 1.93 -1.92 5.57
CA SER A 92 1.85 -3.38 5.53
C SER A 92 2.65 -4.01 4.38
N VAL A 93 2.63 -3.42 3.16
CA VAL A 93 3.41 -3.96 2.03
C VAL A 93 4.90 -3.83 2.29
N THR A 94 5.34 -2.74 2.90
CA THR A 94 6.73 -2.56 3.32
C THR A 94 7.12 -3.57 4.41
N GLU A 95 6.26 -3.82 5.40
CA GLU A 95 6.52 -4.84 6.43
C GLU A 95 6.64 -6.25 5.83
N MET A 96 5.75 -6.59 4.89
CA MET A 96 5.71 -7.90 4.24
C MET A 96 6.97 -8.19 3.41
N VAL A 97 7.59 -7.16 2.81
CA VAL A 97 8.84 -7.32 2.04
C VAL A 97 10.07 -7.25 2.95
N SER A 98 10.14 -6.25 3.82
CA SER A 98 11.32 -5.99 4.65
C SER A 98 11.47 -6.95 5.84
N GLY A 99 10.36 -7.50 6.34
CA GLY A 99 10.30 -8.22 7.61
C GLY A 99 10.39 -7.32 8.85
N ILE A 100 10.36 -6.00 8.67
CA ILE A 100 10.42 -5.03 9.76
C ILE A 100 8.99 -4.70 10.20
N ASP A 101 8.73 -4.85 11.50
CA ASP A 101 7.49 -4.41 12.14
C ASP A 101 7.57 -2.90 12.43
N ILE A 102 6.97 -2.11 11.56
CA ILE A 102 7.04 -0.64 11.56
C ILE A 102 6.30 -0.08 12.77
N VAL A 103 5.14 -0.66 13.15
CA VAL A 103 4.37 -0.21 14.31
C VAL A 103 5.16 -0.43 15.61
N LYS A 104 5.81 -1.59 15.75
CA LYS A 104 6.71 -1.86 16.88
C LYS A 104 7.86 -0.87 16.95
N TRP A 105 8.47 -0.55 15.80
CA TRP A 105 9.56 0.44 15.75
C TRP A 105 9.11 1.87 16.01
N GLN A 106 7.88 2.23 15.63
CA GLN A 106 7.27 3.50 16.01
C GLN A 106 7.23 3.66 17.54
N ILE A 107 6.78 2.61 18.25
CA ILE A 107 6.72 2.60 19.73
C ILE A 107 8.14 2.65 20.32
N ARG A 108 9.07 1.84 19.81
CA ARG A 108 10.45 1.77 20.29
C ARG A 108 11.19 3.11 20.17
N THR A 109 11.15 3.72 18.99
CA THR A 109 11.81 5.01 18.74
C THR A 109 11.17 6.15 19.53
N ALA A 110 9.83 6.14 19.70
CA ALA A 110 9.15 7.07 20.60
C ALA A 110 9.62 6.94 22.06
N ALA A 111 9.88 5.70 22.51
CA ALA A 111 10.46 5.39 23.81
C ALA A 111 11.97 5.70 23.93
N GLY A 112 12.62 6.16 22.86
CA GLY A 112 14.04 6.49 22.84
C GLY A 112 14.97 5.30 22.61
N VAL A 113 14.45 4.15 22.19
CA VAL A 113 15.29 3.01 21.76
C VAL A 113 15.96 3.37 20.43
N PRO A 114 17.30 3.29 20.34
CA PRO A 114 18.03 3.59 19.11
C PRO A 114 17.80 2.52 18.03
N ILE A 115 17.90 2.92 16.77
CA ILE A 115 17.85 2.03 15.62
C ILE A 115 19.20 1.34 15.49
N GLU A 116 19.26 0.03 15.75
CA GLU A 116 20.52 -0.72 15.72
C GLU A 116 20.82 -1.39 14.37
N PHE A 117 19.83 -1.47 13.48
CA PHE A 117 20.01 -2.04 12.15
C PHE A 117 20.35 -0.97 11.10
N SER A 118 20.89 -1.43 9.98
CA SER A 118 21.31 -0.62 8.84
C SER A 118 20.42 -0.89 7.62
N LYS A 119 20.59 -0.09 6.57
CA LYS A 119 19.91 -0.32 5.28
C LYS A 119 20.26 -1.68 4.65
N TYR A 120 21.40 -2.27 5.01
CA TYR A 120 21.85 -3.56 4.47
C TYR A 120 21.14 -4.76 5.12
N ASP A 121 20.49 -4.54 6.26
CA ASP A 121 19.73 -5.56 6.97
C ASP A 121 18.28 -5.66 6.46
N ILE A 122 17.87 -4.75 5.58
CA ILE A 122 16.52 -4.66 5.03
C ILE A 122 16.40 -5.62 3.85
N ARG A 123 15.55 -6.64 4.00
CA ARG A 123 15.26 -7.61 2.92
C ARG A 123 14.50 -6.95 1.79
N ASN A 124 14.74 -7.41 0.56
CA ASN A 124 14.01 -6.98 -0.63
C ASN A 124 13.82 -8.13 -1.64
N ASP A 125 13.58 -9.34 -1.13
CA ASP A 125 13.52 -10.58 -1.94
C ASP A 125 12.08 -10.99 -2.30
N PHE A 126 11.13 -10.09 -2.09
CA PHE A 126 9.70 -10.29 -2.28
C PHE A 126 9.10 -9.07 -2.97
N SER A 127 7.95 -9.28 -3.61
CA SER A 127 7.02 -8.23 -3.99
C SER A 127 5.73 -8.43 -3.20
N ALA A 128 5.22 -7.34 -2.64
CA ALA A 128 3.96 -7.32 -1.92
C ALA A 128 2.97 -6.35 -2.58
N ILE A 129 1.69 -6.71 -2.49
CA ILE A 129 0.57 -5.92 -3.01
C ILE A 129 -0.50 -5.85 -1.93
N GLU A 130 -1.02 -4.66 -1.67
CA GLU A 130 -2.19 -4.40 -0.82
C GLU A 130 -3.37 -3.95 -1.69
N CYS A 131 -4.55 -4.47 -1.39
CA CYS A 131 -5.82 -3.97 -1.90
C CYS A 131 -6.66 -3.44 -0.73
N ARG A 132 -7.14 -2.20 -0.83
CA ARG A 132 -8.10 -1.64 0.12
C ARG A 132 -9.50 -2.17 -0.18
N ILE A 133 -10.00 -3.06 0.69
CA ILE A 133 -11.35 -3.60 0.58
C ILE A 133 -12.30 -2.60 1.20
N CYS A 134 -13.14 -1.96 0.38
CA CYS A 134 -14.10 -0.95 0.80
C CYS A 134 -15.53 -1.41 0.55
N ALA A 135 -16.44 -1.04 1.45
CA ALA A 135 -17.87 -1.16 1.31
C ALA A 135 -18.36 -0.11 0.31
N GLU A 136 -18.25 -0.43 -0.97
CA GLU A 136 -18.67 0.42 -2.07
C GLU A 136 -19.43 -0.42 -3.08
N ASP A 137 -20.49 0.17 -3.64
CA ASP A 137 -21.19 -0.43 -4.77
C ASP A 137 -20.28 -0.50 -6.00
N PRO A 138 -20.09 -1.66 -6.65
CA PRO A 138 -19.08 -1.82 -7.69
C PRO A 138 -19.38 -1.07 -9.00
N VAL A 139 -20.59 -0.52 -9.15
CA VAL A 139 -21.02 0.23 -10.34
C VAL A 139 -21.03 1.73 -10.05
N THR A 140 -21.77 2.13 -9.01
CA THR A 140 -21.95 3.54 -8.63
C THR A 140 -20.84 4.06 -7.72
N MET A 141 -20.06 3.17 -7.11
CA MET A 141 -18.99 3.45 -6.16
C MET A 141 -19.41 4.30 -4.96
N ARG A 142 -20.69 4.25 -4.62
CA ARG A 142 -21.22 4.87 -3.41
C ARG A 142 -20.96 3.96 -2.21
N PRO A 143 -20.74 4.52 -1.01
CA PRO A 143 -20.63 3.73 0.21
C PRO A 143 -21.82 2.79 0.39
N SER A 144 -21.52 1.52 0.67
CA SER A 144 -22.49 0.49 1.00
C SER A 144 -22.54 0.34 2.52
N THR A 145 -23.74 0.27 3.08
CA THR A 145 -23.96 0.03 4.52
C THR A 145 -24.86 -1.16 4.70
N GLY A 146 -24.76 -1.82 5.84
CA GLY A 146 -25.50 -3.05 6.08
C GLY A 146 -24.85 -3.91 7.13
N LYS A 147 -25.48 -5.06 7.39
CA LYS A 147 -24.96 -6.07 8.31
C LYS A 147 -24.16 -7.09 7.53
N ILE A 148 -22.98 -7.45 8.03
CA ILE A 148 -22.22 -8.58 7.49
C ILE A 148 -22.93 -9.87 7.88
N GLU A 149 -23.52 -10.54 6.89
CA GLU A 149 -24.26 -11.78 7.08
C GLU A 149 -23.32 -13.00 7.06
N LEU A 150 -22.32 -12.95 6.18
CA LEU A 150 -21.30 -13.98 6.04
C LEU A 150 -19.96 -13.32 5.71
N LEU A 151 -18.93 -13.79 6.39
CA LEU A 151 -17.55 -13.38 6.21
C LEU A 151 -16.65 -14.60 6.07
N ASN A 152 -15.90 -14.67 4.97
CA ASN A 152 -14.74 -15.54 4.82
C ASN A 152 -13.52 -14.67 4.49
N ILE A 153 -12.55 -14.64 5.40
CA ILE A 153 -11.28 -13.93 5.22
C ILE A 153 -10.27 -14.92 4.61
N PRO A 154 -9.58 -14.58 3.51
CA PRO A 154 -8.60 -15.47 2.88
C PRO A 154 -7.40 -15.70 3.80
N GLY A 155 -6.75 -16.85 3.64
CA GLY A 155 -5.58 -17.24 4.43
C GLY A 155 -4.46 -17.84 3.59
N GLY A 156 -3.54 -18.52 4.25
CA GLY A 156 -2.42 -19.21 3.61
C GLY A 156 -1.10 -18.44 3.67
N MET A 157 -0.07 -19.01 3.04
CA MET A 157 1.30 -18.49 3.14
C MET A 157 1.43 -17.10 2.51
N ASN A 158 1.93 -16.15 3.29
CA ASN A 158 2.12 -14.75 2.90
C ASN A 158 0.83 -14.07 2.42
N VAL A 159 -0.30 -14.42 3.01
CA VAL A 159 -1.57 -13.70 2.90
C VAL A 159 -1.88 -13.10 4.27
N ARG A 160 -2.09 -11.79 4.31
CA ARG A 160 -2.38 -11.02 5.52
C ARG A 160 -3.65 -10.23 5.29
N PHE A 161 -4.51 -10.20 6.30
CA PHE A 161 -5.70 -9.37 6.31
C PHE A 161 -5.71 -8.51 7.57
N ASP A 162 -5.68 -7.20 7.40
CA ASP A 162 -5.83 -6.24 8.51
C ASP A 162 -7.24 -5.65 8.45
N GLY A 163 -8.08 -5.96 9.43
CA GLY A 163 -9.44 -5.44 9.50
C GLY A 163 -10.10 -5.75 10.84
N ALA A 164 -11.28 -5.19 11.07
CA ALA A 164 -12.07 -5.39 12.29
C ALA A 164 -13.42 -6.09 12.00
N LEU A 165 -13.51 -6.81 10.87
CA LEU A 165 -14.73 -7.46 10.43
C LEU A 165 -15.02 -8.73 11.23
N TYR A 166 -16.30 -8.94 11.53
CA TYR A 166 -16.81 -10.19 12.10
C TYR A 166 -18.25 -10.41 11.66
N ASN A 167 -18.71 -11.66 11.67
CA ASN A 167 -20.10 -12.00 11.34
C ASN A 167 -21.07 -11.26 12.26
N GLY A 168 -22.02 -10.55 11.65
CA GLY A 168 -23.03 -9.76 12.36
C GLY A 168 -22.65 -8.31 12.64
N LEU A 169 -21.42 -7.87 12.31
CA LEU A 169 -21.04 -6.46 12.38
C LEU A 169 -21.93 -5.61 11.45
N VAL A 170 -22.35 -4.44 11.92
CA VAL A 170 -23.10 -3.47 11.12
C VAL A 170 -22.17 -2.36 10.65
N ILE A 171 -22.04 -2.21 9.34
CA ILE A 171 -21.26 -1.16 8.69
C ILE A 171 -22.06 0.14 8.71
N SER A 172 -21.47 1.16 9.34
CA SER A 172 -22.07 2.47 9.54
C SER A 172 -21.79 3.42 8.36
N PRO A 173 -22.71 4.35 8.04
CA PRO A 173 -22.46 5.40 7.05
C PRO A 173 -21.55 6.53 7.55
N PHE A 174 -21.17 6.56 8.83
CA PHE A 174 -20.51 7.73 9.44
C PHE A 174 -18.99 7.76 9.28
N TYR A 175 -18.36 6.66 8.88
CA TYR A 175 -16.91 6.52 8.78
C TYR A 175 -16.48 6.15 7.36
N ASP A 176 -15.17 6.01 7.18
CA ASP A 176 -14.59 5.52 5.92
C ASP A 176 -15.20 4.17 5.52
N SER A 177 -15.37 3.95 4.20
CA SER A 177 -15.90 2.71 3.65
C SER A 177 -14.95 1.53 3.78
N MET A 178 -13.68 1.73 4.14
CA MET A 178 -12.68 0.68 4.26
C MET A 178 -13.07 -0.38 5.31
N LEU A 179 -13.31 -1.58 4.83
CA LEU A 179 -13.62 -2.78 5.61
C LEU A 179 -12.35 -3.47 6.11
N GLY A 180 -11.28 -3.40 5.33
CA GLY A 180 -10.00 -3.97 5.67
C GLY A 180 -9.00 -3.89 4.53
N LYS A 181 -7.81 -4.39 4.78
CA LYS A 181 -6.70 -4.41 3.85
C LYS A 181 -6.34 -5.86 3.57
N LEU A 182 -6.35 -6.24 2.30
CA LEU A 182 -5.88 -7.55 1.87
C LEU A 182 -4.48 -7.40 1.30
N VAL A 183 -3.49 -8.04 1.94
CA VAL A 183 -2.08 -7.90 1.59
C VAL A 183 -1.53 -9.28 1.26
N VAL A 184 -0.81 -9.38 0.14
CA VAL A 184 -0.12 -10.61 -0.25
C VAL A 184 1.34 -10.34 -0.55
N ALA A 185 2.19 -11.34 -0.36
CA ALA A 185 3.57 -11.30 -0.83
C ALA A 185 4.01 -12.60 -1.50
N ALA A 186 4.87 -12.46 -2.51
CA ALA A 186 5.50 -13.56 -3.23
C ALA A 186 6.90 -13.18 -3.72
N ARG A 187 7.66 -14.15 -4.27
CA ARG A 187 9.05 -13.91 -4.67
C ARG A 187 9.16 -12.98 -5.86
N THR A 188 8.18 -13.02 -6.75
CA THR A 188 8.08 -12.09 -7.88
C THR A 188 6.76 -11.35 -7.85
N ARG A 189 6.72 -10.21 -8.56
CA ARG A 189 5.51 -9.41 -8.70
C ARG A 189 4.41 -10.19 -9.42
N GLU A 190 4.76 -10.97 -10.44
CA GLU A 190 3.79 -11.81 -11.17
C GLU A 190 3.16 -12.86 -10.27
N GLU A 191 3.93 -13.46 -9.36
CA GLU A 191 3.40 -14.38 -8.36
C GLU A 191 2.51 -13.66 -7.35
N ALA A 192 2.88 -12.45 -6.93
CA ALA A 192 2.08 -11.64 -6.01
C ALA A 192 0.72 -11.28 -6.63
N ILE A 193 0.68 -10.93 -7.93
CA ILE A 193 -0.56 -10.68 -8.68
C ILE A 193 -1.43 -11.94 -8.69
N ARG A 194 -0.88 -13.11 -9.06
CA ARG A 194 -1.63 -14.37 -9.06
C ARG A 194 -2.17 -14.71 -7.67
N LYS A 195 -1.34 -14.53 -6.63
CA LYS A 195 -1.74 -14.76 -5.25
C LYS A 195 -2.85 -13.81 -4.80
N MET A 196 -2.78 -12.53 -5.18
CA MET A 196 -3.84 -11.56 -4.90
C MET A 196 -5.16 -11.97 -5.55
N LYS A 197 -5.12 -12.44 -6.81
CA LYS A 197 -6.33 -12.97 -7.48
C LYS A 197 -6.95 -14.14 -6.70
N CYS A 198 -6.14 -15.08 -6.23
CA CYS A 198 -6.61 -16.18 -5.39
C CYS A 198 -7.22 -15.68 -4.07
N ALA A 199 -6.51 -14.81 -3.35
CA ALA A 199 -6.97 -14.27 -2.08
C ALA A 199 -8.26 -13.45 -2.23
N LEU A 200 -8.39 -12.65 -3.28
CA LEU A 200 -9.63 -11.93 -3.61
C LEU A 200 -10.77 -12.91 -3.95
N SER A 201 -10.51 -14.01 -4.65
CA SER A 201 -11.54 -15.01 -4.96
C SER A 201 -12.05 -15.76 -3.73
N GLU A 202 -11.21 -15.94 -2.71
CA GLU A 202 -11.56 -16.54 -1.42
C GLU A 202 -12.24 -15.56 -0.47
N LEU A 203 -12.04 -14.24 -0.66
CA LEU A 203 -12.68 -13.21 0.15
C LEU A 203 -14.19 -13.15 -0.13
N VAL A 204 -14.97 -13.59 0.85
CA VAL A 204 -16.44 -13.56 0.80
C VAL A 204 -16.94 -12.59 1.86
N ILE A 205 -17.67 -11.57 1.42
CA ILE A 205 -18.38 -10.62 2.28
C ILE A 205 -19.80 -10.53 1.74
N VAL A 206 -20.77 -11.00 2.52
CA VAL A 206 -22.20 -10.99 2.19
C VAL A 206 -22.94 -10.00 3.09
N GLY A 207 -23.91 -9.29 2.52
CA GLY A 207 -24.73 -8.29 3.21
C GLY A 207 -24.30 -6.84 2.97
N VAL A 208 -23.09 -6.61 2.43
CA VAL A 208 -22.61 -5.31 1.94
C VAL A 208 -21.90 -5.48 0.59
N SER A 209 -22.09 -4.51 -0.32
CA SER A 209 -21.36 -4.48 -1.59
C SER A 209 -19.91 -4.07 -1.35
N THR A 210 -18.99 -4.59 -2.16
CA THR A 210 -17.56 -4.26 -2.03
C THR A 210 -16.90 -3.95 -3.38
N ASN A 211 -15.78 -3.24 -3.33
CA ASN A 211 -14.93 -2.96 -4.49
C ASN A 211 -14.03 -4.15 -4.91
N ARG A 212 -14.24 -5.35 -4.38
CA ARG A 212 -13.43 -6.56 -4.66
C ARG A 212 -13.32 -6.84 -6.16
N ASP A 213 -14.43 -6.74 -6.89
CA ASP A 213 -14.45 -7.05 -8.32
C ASP A 213 -13.68 -6.03 -9.16
N LEU A 214 -13.59 -4.77 -8.70
CA LEU A 214 -12.71 -3.79 -9.31
C LEU A 214 -11.25 -4.21 -9.15
N HIS A 215 -10.84 -4.65 -7.96
CA HIS A 215 -9.47 -5.13 -7.74
C HIS A 215 -9.14 -6.33 -8.62
N MET A 216 -10.06 -7.29 -8.77
CA MET A 216 -9.89 -8.43 -9.70
C MET A 216 -9.65 -7.97 -11.14
N LYS A 217 -10.45 -7.01 -11.65
CA LYS A 217 -10.26 -6.43 -12.99
C LYS A 217 -8.90 -5.73 -13.14
N ILE A 218 -8.43 -5.03 -12.12
CA ILE A 218 -7.13 -4.37 -12.14
C ILE A 218 -6.00 -5.40 -12.21
N MET A 219 -6.09 -6.49 -11.43
CA MET A 219 -5.10 -7.59 -11.44
C MET A 219 -5.02 -8.32 -12.79
N GLU A 220 -6.05 -8.23 -13.62
CA GLU A 220 -6.12 -8.81 -14.96
C GLU A 220 -5.69 -7.84 -16.07
N ASN A 221 -5.49 -6.56 -15.74
CA ASN A 221 -5.16 -5.55 -16.73
C ASN A 221 -3.68 -5.63 -17.14
N GLU A 222 -3.40 -5.64 -18.45
CA GLU A 222 -2.04 -5.72 -18.99
C GLU A 222 -1.11 -4.55 -18.58
N ASN A 223 -1.65 -3.34 -18.42
CA ASN A 223 -0.86 -2.19 -17.96
C ASN A 223 -0.47 -2.36 -16.49
N PHE A 224 -1.38 -2.89 -15.66
CA PHE A 224 -1.08 -3.21 -14.28
C PHE A 224 -0.07 -4.35 -14.18
N ILE A 225 -0.25 -5.44 -14.94
CA ILE A 225 0.67 -6.58 -14.98
C ILE A 225 2.07 -6.16 -15.44
N SER A 226 2.18 -5.26 -16.43
CA SER A 226 3.48 -4.77 -16.89
C SER A 226 4.12 -3.69 -15.99
N GLY A 227 3.40 -3.17 -14.99
CA GLY A 227 3.87 -2.08 -14.12
C GLY A 227 3.90 -0.70 -14.78
N ARG A 228 3.45 -0.59 -16.04
CA ARG A 228 3.46 0.63 -16.87
C ARG A 228 2.16 1.42 -16.73
N TYR A 229 1.77 1.67 -15.49
CA TYR A 229 0.61 2.48 -15.16
C TYR A 229 1.04 3.78 -14.46
N THR A 230 0.14 4.76 -14.48
CA THR A 230 0.31 6.09 -13.89
C THR A 230 -0.93 6.47 -13.10
N THR A 231 -0.91 7.62 -12.43
CA THR A 231 -2.02 8.12 -11.59
C THR A 231 -3.37 8.26 -12.29
N ASP A 232 -3.41 8.27 -13.62
CA ASP A 232 -4.62 8.33 -14.46
C ASP A 232 -5.15 6.94 -14.87
N PHE A 233 -4.53 5.86 -14.37
CA PHE A 233 -4.87 4.48 -14.72
C PHE A 233 -6.34 4.13 -14.47
N CYS A 234 -6.86 4.41 -13.27
CA CYS A 234 -8.24 4.08 -12.94
C CYS A 234 -9.25 4.87 -13.79
N GLN A 235 -8.94 6.13 -14.14
CA GLN A 235 -9.78 6.93 -15.02
C GLN A 235 -9.89 6.27 -16.40
N LYS A 236 -8.75 5.93 -17.01
CA LYS A 236 -8.70 5.24 -18.32
C LYS A 236 -9.38 3.87 -18.30
N LEU A 237 -9.32 3.17 -17.17
CA LEU A 237 -9.97 1.87 -16.99
C LEU A 237 -11.50 2.01 -16.98
N MET A 238 -12.03 3.05 -16.32
CA MET A 238 -13.47 3.29 -16.21
C MET A 238 -14.08 3.81 -17.52
N GLU A 239 -13.39 4.70 -18.25
CA GLU A 239 -13.84 5.22 -19.54
C GLU A 239 -14.05 4.10 -20.59
N LYS A 240 -13.22 3.05 -20.55
CA LYS A 240 -13.37 1.87 -21.42
C LYS A 240 -14.56 0.97 -21.07
N HIS A 241 -15.14 1.12 -19.89
CA HIS A 241 -16.29 0.32 -19.45
C HIS A 241 -17.64 0.98 -19.81
N GLU A 242 -17.64 2.27 -20.11
CA GLU A 242 -18.83 3.04 -20.52
C GLU A 242 -19.01 3.13 -22.05
N ALA A 243 -18.04 2.64 -22.83
CA ALA A 243 -18.05 2.58 -24.30
C ALA A 243 -18.29 1.15 -24.80
#